data_AF-A0A1W5YNI6-F1
#
_entry.id   AF-A0A1W5YNI6-F1
#
_cell.length_a   1.000
_cell.length_b   1.000
_cell.length_c   1.000
_cell.angle_alpha   90.00
_cell.angle_beta   90.00
_cell.angle_gamma   90.00
#
_symmetry.space_group_name_H-M   'P 1'
#
loop_
_entity.id
_entity.type
_entity.pdbx_description
1 polymer ?
#
loop_
_entity_poly.entity_id
_entity_poly.type
_entity_poly.pdbx_seq_one_letter_code
_entity_poly.pdbx_strand_id
1 'polypeptide(L)'
;APELFLKHGKGSVANDVTDEMVRLNWLTAFMPLPTIKHFIRTPDDAWLLTTAIPGKTAFQVLEEYPDSGENIVDALAVFLRRLHSIPVCNCPFNSDRVFRLAQAQSRMNNGLVDASDFDDE
;
A
#
# COMPACT_ATOMS: atom_id res chain seq x y z
N ALA A 1 11.86 -8.57 -21.12
CA ALA A 1 11.37 -9.08 -19.81
C ALA A 1 10.49 -8.01 -19.18
N PRO A 2 9.49 -8.34 -18.34
CA PRO A 2 8.68 -7.33 -17.67
C PRO A 2 9.53 -6.50 -16.70
N GLU A 3 9.19 -5.22 -16.53
CA GLU A 3 9.79 -4.34 -15.52
C GLU A 3 9.40 -4.81 -14.10
N LEU A 4 10.32 -4.67 -13.14
CA LEU A 4 10.19 -5.17 -11.77
C LEU A 4 10.54 -4.09 -10.75
N PHE A 5 9.93 -4.19 -9.56
CA PHE A 5 10.28 -3.40 -8.39
C PHE A 5 10.73 -4.32 -7.26
N LEU A 6 11.81 -3.93 -6.57
CA LEU A 6 12.31 -4.61 -5.38
C LEU A 6 12.18 -3.68 -4.17
N LYS A 7 11.43 -4.12 -3.16
CA LYS A 7 11.42 -3.50 -1.83
C LYS A 7 12.32 -4.30 -0.90
N HIS A 8 13.18 -3.62 -0.16
CA HIS A 8 14.04 -4.19 0.88
C HIS A 8 13.83 -3.43 2.18
N GLY A 9 13.51 -4.14 3.25
CA GLY A 9 13.36 -3.59 4.60
C GLY A 9 14.27 -4.31 5.57
N LYS A 10 14.79 -3.57 6.56
CA LYS A 10 15.60 -4.07 7.68
C LYS A 10 14.92 -3.85 9.02
N GLY A 11 15.24 -4.64 10.04
CA GLY A 11 14.70 -4.51 11.39
C GLY A 11 13.17 -4.45 11.41
N SER A 12 12.61 -3.36 11.97
CA SER A 12 11.16 -3.13 11.97
C SER A 12 10.57 -2.98 10.58
N VAL A 13 11.30 -2.37 9.63
CA VAL A 13 10.83 -2.18 8.24
C VAL A 13 10.74 -3.50 7.49
N ALA A 14 11.54 -4.51 7.88
CA ALA A 14 11.36 -5.85 7.35
C ALA A 14 9.94 -6.38 7.64
N ASN A 15 9.35 -6.02 8.78
CA ASN A 15 7.98 -6.40 9.12
C ASN A 15 6.96 -5.67 8.24
N ASP A 16 7.18 -4.39 7.95
CA ASP A 16 6.32 -3.63 7.03
C ASP A 16 6.32 -4.25 5.61
N VAL A 17 7.48 -4.69 5.12
CA VAL A 17 7.60 -5.38 3.82
C VAL A 17 6.92 -6.75 3.84
N THR A 18 7.03 -7.51 4.94
CA THR A 18 6.28 -8.77 5.12
C THR A 18 4.77 -8.52 5.13
N ASP A 19 4.34 -7.46 5.82
CA ASP A 19 2.93 -7.06 5.94
C ASP A 19 2.32 -6.70 4.58
N GLU A 20 3.08 -6.01 3.73
CA GLU A 20 2.69 -5.74 2.36
C GLU A 20 2.59 -7.03 1.54
N MET A 21 3.59 -7.92 1.63
CA MET A 21 3.60 -9.18 0.87
C MET A 21 2.33 -10.01 1.12
N VAL A 22 1.95 -10.21 2.38
CA VAL A 22 0.77 -11.03 2.70
C VAL A 22 -0.53 -10.36 2.25
N ARG A 23 -0.61 -9.02 2.28
CA ARG A 23 -1.78 -8.26 1.81
C ARG A 23 -1.89 -8.28 0.29
N LEU A 24 -0.77 -8.15 -0.44
CA LEU A 24 -0.73 -8.31 -1.89
C LEU A 24 -1.17 -9.72 -2.29
N ASN A 25 -0.64 -10.75 -1.63
CA ASN A 25 -0.97 -12.16 -1.91
C ASN A 25 -2.47 -12.46 -1.73
N TRP A 26 -3.10 -11.85 -0.72
CA TRP A 26 -4.54 -12.00 -0.49
C TRP A 26 -5.38 -11.16 -1.47
N LEU A 27 -5.09 -9.86 -1.58
CA LEU A 27 -5.96 -8.92 -2.28
C LEU A 27 -5.93 -9.08 -3.81
N THR A 28 -4.89 -9.70 -4.36
CA THR A 28 -4.78 -9.97 -5.81
C THR A 28 -5.90 -10.88 -6.35
N ALA A 29 -6.55 -11.67 -5.47
CA ALA A 29 -7.73 -12.45 -5.84
C ALA A 29 -8.97 -11.59 -6.13
N PHE A 30 -8.98 -10.32 -5.72
CA PHE A 30 -10.13 -9.43 -5.81
C PHE A 30 -9.85 -8.15 -6.63
N MET A 31 -8.61 -7.66 -6.63
CA MET A 31 -8.25 -6.34 -7.17
C MET A 31 -6.98 -6.43 -8.04
N PRO A 32 -6.81 -5.51 -9.01
CA PRO A 32 -5.59 -5.44 -9.82
C PRO A 32 -4.42 -4.92 -8.97
N LEU A 33 -3.40 -5.76 -8.77
CA LEU A 33 -2.22 -5.48 -7.96
C LEU A 33 -0.94 -5.95 -8.65
N PRO A 34 0.25 -5.50 -8.19
CA PRO A 34 1.51 -6.09 -8.60
C PRO A 34 1.52 -7.60 -8.33
N THR A 35 2.05 -8.38 -9.29
CA THR A 35 2.24 -9.82 -9.08
C THR A 35 3.53 -10.05 -8.30
N ILE A 36 3.46 -10.82 -7.21
CA ILE A 36 4.64 -11.22 -6.44
C ILE A 36 5.46 -12.20 -7.29
N LYS A 37 6.70 -11.82 -7.60
CA LYS A 37 7.67 -12.66 -8.32
C LYS A 37 8.55 -13.44 -7.37
N HIS A 38 8.94 -12.84 -6.26
CA HIS A 38 9.78 -13.48 -5.25
C HIS A 38 9.64 -12.77 -3.90
N PHE A 39 9.80 -13.52 -2.82
CA PHE A 39 9.86 -12.98 -1.47
C PHE A 39 10.85 -13.78 -0.62
N ILE A 40 11.69 -13.07 0.15
CA ILE A 40 12.64 -13.65 1.10
C ILE A 40 12.46 -12.95 2.44
N ARG A 41 12.43 -13.72 3.53
CA ARG A 41 12.48 -13.21 4.89
C ARG A 41 13.59 -13.89 5.68
N THR A 42 14.43 -13.09 6.33
CA THR A 42 15.38 -13.51 7.36
C THR A 42 14.97 -12.88 8.69
N PRO A 43 15.67 -13.13 9.82
CA PRO A 43 15.32 -12.46 11.07
C PRO A 43 15.31 -10.93 10.97
N ASP A 44 16.31 -10.33 10.33
CA ASP A 44 16.48 -8.86 10.26
C ASP A 44 16.07 -8.23 8.93
N ASP A 45 15.90 -9.00 7.84
CA ASP A 45 15.65 -8.44 6.53
C ASP A 45 14.44 -9.08 5.83
N ALA A 46 13.78 -8.29 4.97
CA ALA A 46 12.77 -8.77 4.04
C ALA A 46 12.98 -8.17 2.65
N TRP A 47 12.88 -9.00 1.61
CA TRP A 47 12.93 -8.59 0.20
C TRP A 47 11.65 -9.03 -0.49
N LEU A 48 10.99 -8.09 -1.17
CA LEU A 48 9.77 -8.33 -1.94
C LEU A 48 9.97 -7.85 -3.37
N LEU A 49 9.98 -8.79 -4.32
CA LEU A 49 10.10 -8.52 -5.75
C LEU A 49 8.73 -8.67 -6.41
N THR A 50 8.25 -7.62 -7.08
CA THR A 50 6.95 -7.60 -7.78
C THR A 50 7.08 -7.12 -9.21
N THR A 51 6.11 -7.45 -10.06
CA THR A 51 5.98 -6.84 -11.40
C THR A 51 5.58 -5.37 -11.29
N ALA A 52 6.08 -4.51 -12.18
CA ALA A 52 5.56 -3.15 -12.33
C ALA A 52 4.09 -3.17 -12.81
N ILE A 53 3.29 -2.20 -12.35
CA ILE A 53 2.01 -1.86 -12.98
C ILE A 53 2.29 -0.77 -14.01
N PRO A 54 1.98 -0.98 -15.30
CA PRO A 54 2.18 0.04 -16.31
C PRO A 54 1.19 1.20 -16.12
N GLY A 55 1.66 2.43 -16.25
CA GLY A 55 0.83 3.63 -16.16
C GLY A 55 1.51 4.76 -15.42
N LYS A 56 0.71 5.78 -15.10
CA LYS A 56 1.08 6.94 -14.28
C LYS A 56 0.26 6.93 -12.99
N THR A 57 0.74 7.61 -11.96
CA THR A 57 -0.07 7.78 -10.73
C THR A 57 -1.29 8.66 -11.04
N ALA A 58 -2.36 8.53 -10.26
CA ALA A 58 -3.53 9.39 -10.41
C ALA A 58 -3.18 10.89 -10.28
N PHE A 59 -2.20 11.22 -9.42
CA PHE A 59 -1.67 12.57 -9.27
C PHE A 59 -1.02 13.08 -10.56
N GLN A 60 -0.10 12.32 -11.16
CA GLN A 60 0.53 12.69 -12.43
C GLN A 60 -0.50 12.88 -13.55
N VAL A 61 -1.51 12.01 -13.62
CA VAL A 61 -2.59 12.13 -14.61
C VAL A 61 -3.43 13.38 -14.35
N LEU A 62 -3.68 13.74 -13.10
CA LEU A 62 -4.43 14.95 -12.74
C LEU A 62 -3.65 16.22 -13.08
N GLU A 63 -2.34 16.24 -12.87
CA GLU A 63 -1.46 17.36 -13.28
C GLU A 63 -1.35 17.48 -14.81
N GLU A 64 -1.25 16.36 -15.52
CA GLU A 64 -1.10 16.33 -16.98
C GLU A 64 -2.41 16.64 -17.73
N TYR A 65 -3.55 16.27 -17.14
CA TYR A 65 -4.89 16.44 -17.73
C TYR A 65 -5.84 17.14 -16.75
N PRO A 66 -5.62 18.44 -16.46
CA PRO A 66 -6.40 19.16 -15.44
C PRO A 66 -7.90 19.22 -15.76
N ASP A 67 -8.27 19.25 -17.05
CA ASP A 67 -9.68 19.25 -17.49
C ASP A 67 -10.41 17.91 -17.24
N SER A 68 -9.67 16.85 -16.90
CA SER A 68 -10.22 15.51 -16.65
C SER A 68 -10.47 15.24 -15.16
N GLY A 69 -10.35 16.23 -14.28
CA GLY A 69 -10.46 16.05 -12.83
C GLY A 69 -11.71 15.30 -12.38
N GLU A 70 -12.89 15.68 -12.89
CA GLU A 70 -14.16 15.01 -12.57
C GLU A 70 -14.15 13.53 -12.98
N ASN A 71 -13.68 13.22 -14.19
CA ASN A 71 -13.56 11.85 -14.68
C ASN A 71 -12.58 11.00 -13.86
N ILE A 72 -11.48 11.61 -13.41
CA ILE A 72 -10.47 10.94 -12.55
C ILE A 72 -11.09 10.62 -11.18
N VAL A 73 -11.81 11.57 -10.58
CA VAL A 73 -12.51 11.37 -9.30
C VAL A 73 -13.57 10.27 -9.43
N ASP A 74 -14.35 10.26 -10.50
CA ASP A 74 -15.35 9.21 -10.75
C ASP A 74 -14.71 7.83 -10.87
N ALA A 75 -13.59 7.71 -11.59
CA ALA A 75 -12.84 6.46 -11.70
C ALA A 75 -12.30 5.98 -10.34
N LEU A 76 -11.73 6.88 -9.53
CA LEU A 76 -11.27 6.58 -8.17
C LEU A 76 -12.42 6.14 -7.26
N ALA A 77 -13.58 6.79 -7.34
CA ALA A 77 -14.77 6.45 -6.56
C ALA A 77 -15.32 5.07 -6.94
N VAL A 78 -15.33 4.71 -8.23
CA VAL A 78 -15.69 3.34 -8.67
C VAL A 78 -14.68 2.32 -8.15
N PHE A 79 -13.38 2.61 -8.23
CA PHE A 79 -12.33 1.71 -7.74
C PHE A 79 -12.44 1.46 -6.23
N LEU A 80 -12.65 2.52 -5.45
CA LEU A 80 -12.81 2.40 -4.00
C LEU A 80 -14.10 1.65 -3.62
N ARG A 81 -15.21 1.88 -4.33
CA ARG A 81 -16.45 1.12 -4.14
C ARG A 81 -16.26 -0.37 -4.40
N ARG A 82 -15.49 -0.74 -5.44
CA ARG A 82 -15.16 -2.16 -5.71
C ARG A 82 -14.38 -2.77 -4.55
N LEU A 83 -13.37 -2.07 -4.04
CA LEU A 83 -12.62 -2.53 -2.86
C LEU A 83 -13.55 -2.73 -1.65
N HIS A 84 -14.43 -1.78 -1.37
CA HIS A 84 -15.38 -1.85 -0.25
C HIS A 84 -16.50 -2.89 -0.44
N SER A 85 -16.74 -3.35 -1.66
CA SER A 85 -17.72 -4.42 -1.94
C SER A 85 -17.21 -5.84 -1.63
N ILE A 86 -15.91 -6.01 -1.32
CA ILE A 86 -15.36 -7.31 -0.92
C ILE A 86 -15.98 -7.71 0.43
N PRO A 87 -16.61 -8.89 0.55
CA PRO A 87 -17.19 -9.31 1.82
C PRO A 87 -16.14 -9.39 2.92
N VAL A 88 -16.42 -8.78 4.07
CA VAL A 88 -15.46 -8.70 5.18
C VAL A 88 -15.05 -10.06 5.73
N CYS A 89 -15.90 -11.09 5.59
CA CYS A 89 -15.57 -12.46 5.97
C CYS A 89 -14.43 -13.08 5.15
N ASN A 90 -14.10 -12.50 3.99
CA ASN A 90 -12.95 -12.91 3.19
C ASN A 90 -11.64 -12.23 3.62
N CYS A 91 -11.69 -11.15 4.41
CA CYS A 91 -10.50 -10.39 4.81
C CYS A 91 -9.93 -10.92 6.14
N PRO A 92 -8.69 -11.45 6.16
CA PRO A 92 -8.07 -11.95 7.38
C PRO A 92 -7.34 -10.86 8.19
N PHE A 93 -7.38 -9.60 7.75
CA PHE A 93 -6.59 -8.52 8.33
C PHE A 93 -7.45 -7.60 9.19
N ASN A 94 -7.06 -7.39 10.45
CA ASN A 94 -7.64 -6.33 11.27
C ASN A 94 -6.91 -5.00 11.01
N SER A 95 -7.68 -3.99 10.62
CA SER A 95 -7.24 -2.59 10.50
C SER A 95 -8.25 -1.64 11.14
N ASP A 96 -8.98 -2.10 12.17
CA ASP A 96 -9.94 -1.28 12.90
C ASP A 96 -9.27 -0.10 13.62
N ARG A 97 -10.11 0.83 14.13
CA ARG A 97 -9.62 2.03 14.82
C ARG A 97 -8.78 1.72 16.06
N VAL A 98 -9.12 0.70 16.84
CA VAL A 98 -8.44 0.39 18.11
C VAL A 98 -7.02 -0.10 17.80
N PHE A 99 -6.91 -1.00 16.83
CA PHE A 99 -5.64 -1.51 16.36
C PHE A 99 -4.77 -0.41 15.74
N ARG A 100 -5.35 0.41 14.85
CA ARG A 100 -4.60 1.49 14.16
C ARG A 100 -4.16 2.60 15.11
N LEU A 101 -4.97 2.97 16.09
CA LEU A 101 -4.58 3.95 17.12
C LEU A 101 -3.44 3.43 18.00
N ALA A 102 -3.48 2.15 18.38
CA ALA A 102 -2.38 1.53 19.14
C ALA A 102 -1.06 1.52 18.34
N GLN A 103 -1.13 1.20 17.03
CA GLN A 103 0.03 1.30 16.14
C GLN A 103 0.56 2.73 16.03
N ALA A 104 -0.32 3.71 15.84
CA ALA A 104 0.06 5.13 15.76
C ALA A 104 0.76 5.60 17.04
N GLN A 105 0.20 5.28 18.22
CA GLN A 105 0.82 5.60 19.50
C GLN A 105 2.20 4.95 19.66
N SER A 106 2.35 3.69 19.26
CA SER A 106 3.65 3.01 19.28
C SER A 106 4.68 3.70 18.39
N ARG A 107 4.29 4.14 17.18
CA ARG A 107 5.19 4.87 16.27
C ARG A 107 5.62 6.21 16.86
N MET A 108 4.71 6.96 17.46
CA MET A 108 5.04 8.21 18.16
C MET A 108 6.03 7.98 19.31
N ASN A 109 5.74 7.02 20.18
CA ASN A 109 6.59 6.72 21.34
C ASN A 109 8.00 6.26 20.96
N ASN A 110 8.17 5.69 19.75
CA ASN A 110 9.46 5.24 19.22
C ASN A 110 10.13 6.27 18.30
N GLY A 111 9.61 7.49 18.17
CA GLY A 111 10.20 8.53 17.32
C GLY A 111 10.18 8.21 15.82
N LEU A 112 9.22 7.39 15.38
CA LEU A 112 9.08 6.97 13.97
C LEU A 112 8.16 7.92 13.16
N VAL A 113 7.87 9.11 13.70
CA VAL A 113 7.05 10.14 13.07
C VAL A 113 7.95 11.34 12.82
N ASP A 114 8.12 11.68 11.55
CA ASP A 114 8.82 12.90 11.14
C ASP A 114 7.87 14.09 11.25
N ALA A 115 7.91 14.78 12.39
CA ALA A 115 7.08 15.96 12.62
C ALA A 115 7.56 17.20 11.85
N SER A 116 8.74 17.15 11.20
CA SER A 116 9.24 18.27 10.40
C SER A 116 8.65 18.31 8.99
N ASP A 117 8.01 17.22 8.56
CA ASP A 117 7.30 17.07 7.28
C ASP A 117 5.79 17.35 7.41
N PHE A 118 5.38 18.01 8.49
CA PHE A 118 3.98 18.44 8.64
C PHE A 118 3.77 19.73 7.85
N ASP A 119 2.67 19.79 7.10
CA ASP A 119 2.26 21.01 6.42
C ASP A 119 2.03 22.13 7.46
N ASP A 120 2.52 23.34 7.15
CA ASP A 120 2.14 24.53 7.88
C ASP A 120 0.63 24.79 7.65
N GLU A 121 -0.13 24.97 8.74
CA GLU A 121 -1.58 25.23 8.71
C GLU A 121 -1.97 26.51 7.95
#